data_AF-A0AAW0VPQ8-F1
#
_entry.id   AF-A0AAW0VPQ8-F1
#
_cell.length_a   1.000
_cell.length_b   1.000
_cell.length_c   1.000
_cell.angle_alpha   90.00
_cell.angle_beta   90.00
_cell.angle_gamma   90.00
#
_symmetry.space_group_name_H-M   'P 1'
#
loop_
_entity.id
_entity.type
_entity.pdbx_description
1 polymer ?
#
loop_
_entity_poly.entity_id
_entity_poly.type
_entity_poly.pdbx_seq_one_letter_code
_entity_poly.pdbx_strand_id
1 'polypeptide(L)'
;SSMALIWLLVVVPYLLGVVAGRGTKQPKEDTHFPLALDWAMNWGEWGPQAFCPQGTYAYAFELKVESEAAIDDTSMNGIMLYCRAPQDVGHDGVKPKVGTLEFTVTSTVQKWGDWQGKRECPEGFLTGVMMKSEAKQGILDDTAANDLEMQCNWSDFTINGGGNPWGTWSSYTTCPQGWAICGIETKVAAASAMDDTALNNVIMYCCDAAASLNS
;
A
#
# COMPACT_ATOMS: atom_id res chain seq x y z
N SER A 1 87.92 14.20 -1.51
CA SER A 1 87.25 14.61 -0.27
C SER A 1 85.88 15.14 -0.57
N SER A 2 84.91 14.71 0.23
CA SER A 2 83.54 15.21 0.38
C SER A 2 82.57 15.03 -0.79
N MET A 3 81.84 13.91 -0.75
CA MET A 3 80.54 13.75 -1.39
C MET A 3 79.53 14.68 -0.70
N ALA A 4 78.89 15.57 -1.46
CA ALA A 4 77.70 16.30 -1.02
C ALA A 4 76.49 15.69 -1.74
N LEU A 5 75.69 14.90 -1.02
CA LEU A 5 74.39 14.44 -1.50
C LEU A 5 73.42 15.63 -1.48
N ILE A 6 73.06 16.13 -2.65
CA ILE A 6 71.96 17.08 -2.83
C ILE A 6 70.66 16.27 -2.83
N TRP A 7 69.89 16.39 -1.75
CA TRP A 7 68.52 15.87 -1.68
C TRP A 7 67.62 16.75 -2.56
N LEU A 8 67.34 16.29 -3.79
CA LEU A 8 66.25 16.85 -4.59
C LEU A 8 64.92 16.40 -3.96
N LEU A 9 64.30 17.29 -3.18
CA LEU A 9 62.91 17.16 -2.77
C LEU A 9 62.03 17.26 -4.02
N VAL A 10 61.67 16.12 -4.60
CA VAL A 10 60.60 16.05 -5.59
C VAL A 10 59.29 16.30 -4.84
N VAL A 11 58.84 17.54 -4.84
CA VAL A 11 57.48 17.89 -4.42
C VAL A 11 56.56 17.38 -5.51
N VAL A 12 56.07 16.14 -5.36
CA VAL A 12 54.98 15.64 -6.19
C VAL A 12 53.75 16.45 -5.79
N PRO A 13 53.19 17.31 -6.65
CA PRO A 13 51.92 17.91 -6.33
C PRO A 13 50.91 16.77 -6.34
N TYR A 14 50.42 16.39 -5.16
CA TYR A 14 49.18 15.65 -5.05
C TYR A 14 48.12 16.53 -5.70
N LEU A 15 47.87 16.31 -7.00
CA LEU A 15 46.63 16.71 -7.62
C LEU A 15 45.55 15.95 -6.85
N LEU A 16 44.99 16.60 -5.83
CA LEU A 16 43.66 16.28 -5.34
C LEU A 16 42.74 16.56 -6.52
N GLY A 17 42.64 15.57 -7.40
CA GLY A 17 41.57 15.49 -8.37
C GLY A 17 40.29 15.50 -7.56
N VAL A 18 39.66 16.67 -7.49
CA VAL A 18 38.23 16.72 -7.22
C VAL A 18 37.63 16.03 -8.43
N VAL A 19 37.47 14.71 -8.32
CA VAL A 19 36.41 14.04 -9.06
C VAL A 19 35.18 14.73 -8.52
N ALA A 20 34.70 15.73 -9.26
CA ALA A 20 33.33 16.15 -9.16
C ALA A 20 32.55 14.88 -9.49
N GLY A 21 32.22 14.12 -8.45
CA GLY A 21 31.24 13.07 -8.54
C GLY A 21 30.08 13.74 -9.24
N ARG A 22 29.74 13.26 -10.44
CA ARG A 22 28.42 13.51 -10.99
C ARG A 22 27.51 13.09 -9.84
N GLY A 23 26.93 14.08 -9.17
CA GLY A 23 25.90 13.82 -8.20
C GLY A 23 24.95 12.89 -8.92
N THR A 24 24.89 11.64 -8.47
CA THR A 24 23.73 10.83 -8.73
C THR A 24 22.60 11.73 -8.25
N LYS A 25 21.81 12.27 -9.18
CA LYS A 25 20.59 12.97 -8.82
C LYS A 25 19.94 12.10 -7.75
N GLN A 26 19.66 12.70 -6.59
CA GLN A 26 18.95 12.04 -5.50
C GLN A 26 17.82 11.19 -6.10
N PRO A 27 17.60 9.96 -5.61
CA PRO A 27 16.44 9.20 -6.05
C PRO A 27 15.24 10.10 -5.83
N LYS A 28 14.40 10.23 -6.85
CA LYS A 28 13.11 10.91 -6.78
C LYS A 28 12.34 10.25 -5.63
N GLU A 29 12.41 10.83 -4.44
CA GLU A 29 11.57 10.44 -3.30
C GLU A 29 10.12 10.53 -3.77
N ASP A 30 9.48 9.37 -3.89
CA ASP A 30 8.13 9.14 -3.40
C ASP A 30 7.04 10.12 -3.88
N THR A 31 6.86 10.27 -5.19
CA THR A 31 5.61 10.86 -5.71
C THR A 31 4.48 9.84 -5.61
N HIS A 32 3.98 9.62 -4.40
CA HIS A 32 2.77 8.84 -4.14
C HIS A 32 1.62 9.75 -3.67
N PHE A 33 0.41 9.49 -4.15
CA PHE A 33 -0.79 10.27 -3.81
C PHE A 33 -1.65 9.48 -2.81
N PRO A 34 -1.92 9.99 -1.59
CA PRO A 34 -2.76 9.28 -0.62
C PRO A 34 -4.25 9.39 -0.98
N LEU A 35 -4.92 8.26 -1.00
CA LEU A 35 -6.38 8.12 -1.03
C LEU A 35 -6.88 7.95 0.40
N ALA A 36 -7.17 9.08 1.06
CA ALA A 36 -7.88 9.10 2.33
C ALA A 36 -9.40 9.10 2.10
N LEU A 37 -10.13 8.37 2.94
CA LEU A 37 -11.60 8.29 2.89
C LEU A 37 -12.22 9.54 3.54
N ASP A 38 -13.40 9.94 3.10
CA ASP A 38 -14.07 11.20 3.48
C ASP A 38 -14.63 11.22 4.90
N TRP A 39 -15.11 10.08 5.39
CA TRP A 39 -15.55 9.90 6.78
C TRP A 39 -14.65 8.97 7.59
N ALA A 40 -13.45 8.70 7.08
CA ALA A 40 -12.31 8.11 7.77
C ALA A 40 -12.37 8.24 9.30
N MET A 41 -12.45 7.11 10.01
CA MET A 41 -12.49 7.13 11.47
C MET A 41 -11.18 7.67 12.05
N ASN A 42 -11.31 8.53 13.06
CA ASN A 42 -10.19 9.27 13.62
C ASN A 42 -9.58 8.64 14.89
N TRP A 43 -10.09 7.51 15.35
CA TRP A 43 -9.55 6.79 16.51
C TRP A 43 -8.59 5.65 16.13
N GLY A 44 -7.71 5.26 17.06
CA GLY A 44 -6.65 4.29 16.84
C GLY A 44 -5.30 4.91 16.43
N GLU A 45 -4.32 4.05 16.22
CA GLU A 45 -2.96 4.40 15.81
C GLU A 45 -2.72 3.95 14.36
N TRP A 46 -2.05 4.82 13.59
CA TRP A 46 -1.61 4.45 12.25
C TRP A 46 -0.46 3.46 12.33
N GLY A 47 -0.55 2.40 11.53
CA GLY A 47 0.51 1.46 11.30
C GLY A 47 1.65 2.01 10.45
N PRO A 48 2.64 1.19 10.13
CA PRO A 48 3.65 1.55 9.15
C PRO A 48 3.05 1.60 7.75
N GLN A 49 3.46 2.58 6.96
CA GLN A 49 3.24 2.57 5.52
C GLN A 49 3.96 1.37 4.89
N ALA A 50 3.26 0.62 4.05
CA ALA A 50 3.81 -0.50 3.32
C ALA A 50 3.55 -0.33 1.82
N PHE A 51 4.58 -0.51 1.00
CA PHE A 51 4.52 -0.30 -0.44
C PHE A 51 4.92 -1.56 -1.20
N CYS A 52 4.22 -1.81 -2.31
CA CYS A 52 4.62 -2.76 -3.34
C CYS A 52 6.07 -2.47 -3.78
N PRO A 53 6.86 -3.49 -4.16
CA PRO A 53 8.17 -3.27 -4.75
C PRO A 53 8.10 -2.32 -5.96
N GLN A 54 9.17 -1.55 -6.17
CA GLN A 54 9.24 -0.58 -7.26
C GLN A 54 8.88 -1.20 -8.62
N GLY A 55 7.98 -0.56 -9.36
CA GLY A 55 7.51 -1.03 -10.67
C GLY A 55 6.41 -2.10 -10.59
N THR A 56 5.88 -2.37 -9.39
CA THR A 56 4.72 -3.24 -9.19
C THR A 56 3.58 -2.49 -8.53
N TYR A 57 2.35 -2.94 -8.81
CA TYR A 57 1.12 -2.30 -8.33
C TYR A 57 0.14 -3.36 -7.88
N ALA A 58 -0.75 -2.98 -6.97
CA ALA A 58 -1.75 -3.87 -6.38
C ALA A 58 -2.80 -4.22 -7.44
N TYR A 59 -2.98 -5.52 -7.70
CA TYR A 59 -3.96 -6.04 -8.66
C TYR A 59 -5.05 -6.88 -7.97
N ALA A 60 -4.80 -7.26 -6.73
CA ALA A 60 -5.72 -8.01 -5.90
C ALA A 60 -5.53 -7.62 -4.43
N PHE A 61 -6.53 -7.91 -3.61
CA PHE A 61 -6.48 -7.72 -2.16
C PHE A 61 -7.18 -8.87 -1.43
N GLU A 62 -6.98 -8.95 -0.12
CA GLU A 62 -7.67 -9.90 0.75
C GLU A 62 -7.89 -9.27 2.12
N LEU A 63 -9.04 -9.56 2.71
CA LEU A 63 -9.40 -9.08 4.04
C LEU A 63 -9.19 -10.16 5.08
N LYS A 64 -8.73 -9.76 6.27
CA LYS A 64 -8.77 -10.60 7.47
C LYS A 64 -9.98 -10.17 8.29
N VAL A 65 -10.92 -11.08 8.51
CA VAL A 65 -12.22 -10.78 9.14
C VAL A 65 -12.51 -11.83 10.20
N GLU A 66 -13.05 -11.39 11.34
CA GLU A 66 -13.51 -12.29 12.39
C GLU A 66 -14.86 -12.93 12.02
N SER A 67 -14.98 -14.25 12.19
CA SER A 67 -16.18 -14.98 11.82
C SER A 67 -17.34 -14.68 12.76
N GLU A 68 -18.58 -14.75 12.27
CA GLU A 68 -19.81 -14.53 13.06
C GLU A 68 -20.02 -15.51 14.23
N ALA A 69 -19.14 -16.50 14.42
CA ALA A 69 -19.18 -17.44 15.55
C ALA A 69 -18.44 -16.91 16.80
N ALA A 70 -17.73 -15.78 16.71
CA ALA A 70 -17.18 -15.07 17.85
C ALA A 70 -18.29 -14.23 18.52
N ILE A 71 -18.29 -14.20 19.85
CA ILE A 71 -19.39 -13.65 20.66
C ILE A 71 -19.34 -12.11 20.72
N ASP A 72 -18.24 -11.48 20.29
CA ASP A 72 -18.09 -10.03 20.16
C ASP A 72 -17.54 -9.68 18.76
N ASP A 73 -18.22 -8.75 18.11
CA ASP A 73 -17.81 -7.84 17.04
C ASP A 73 -17.00 -8.38 15.84
N THR A 74 -17.78 -8.70 14.80
CA THR A 74 -17.36 -9.04 13.43
C THR A 74 -16.74 -7.84 12.70
N SER A 75 -15.50 -7.51 13.06
CA SER A 75 -14.76 -6.39 12.47
C SER A 75 -13.67 -6.86 11.49
N MET A 76 -13.33 -6.00 10.54
CA MET A 76 -12.15 -6.17 9.70
C MET A 76 -10.90 -5.95 10.56
N ASN A 77 -9.94 -6.85 10.42
CA ASN A 77 -8.74 -6.91 11.27
C ASN A 77 -7.44 -6.79 10.45
N GLY A 78 -7.52 -6.85 9.13
CA GLY A 78 -6.34 -6.72 8.28
C GLY A 78 -6.68 -6.62 6.82
N ILE A 79 -5.76 -6.03 6.06
CA ILE A 79 -5.83 -5.90 4.62
C ILE A 79 -4.47 -6.31 4.06
N MET A 80 -4.48 -7.21 3.08
CA MET A 80 -3.30 -7.59 2.31
C MET A 80 -3.49 -7.15 0.87
N LEU A 81 -2.50 -6.47 0.31
CA LEU A 81 -2.42 -6.19 -1.12
C LEU A 81 -1.50 -7.20 -1.79
N TYR A 82 -1.88 -7.62 -2.99
CA TYR A 82 -1.07 -8.45 -3.87
C TYR A 82 -0.61 -7.62 -5.05
N CYS A 83 0.70 -7.55 -5.27
CA CYS A 83 1.34 -6.69 -6.25
C CYS A 83 1.99 -7.49 -7.39
N ARG A 84 1.86 -6.98 -8.62
CA ARG A 84 2.50 -7.51 -9.83
C ARG A 84 3.01 -6.38 -10.72
N ALA A 85 3.92 -6.71 -11.63
CA ALA A 85 4.37 -5.76 -12.64
C ALA A 85 3.30 -5.58 -13.75
N PRO A 86 3.27 -4.42 -14.46
CA PRO A 86 2.28 -4.14 -15.51
C PRO A 86 2.18 -5.18 -16.60
N GLN A 87 3.33 -5.74 -17.03
CA GLN A 87 3.35 -6.76 -18.07
C GLN A 87 2.81 -8.12 -17.62
N ASP A 88 2.49 -8.29 -16.34
CA ASP A 88 2.10 -9.55 -15.71
C ASP A 88 0.62 -9.58 -15.30
N VAL A 89 -0.05 -8.43 -15.31
CA VAL A 89 -1.50 -8.34 -15.22
C VAL A 89 -2.12 -8.39 -16.61
N GLY A 90 -3.35 -8.89 -16.72
CA GLY A 90 -4.09 -8.81 -17.97
C GLY A 90 -4.40 -7.35 -18.33
N HIS A 91 -4.52 -7.02 -19.61
CA HIS A 91 -4.92 -5.69 -20.07
C HIS A 91 -5.55 -5.77 -21.46
N ASP A 92 -6.57 -4.94 -21.72
CA ASP A 92 -7.25 -4.87 -23.02
C ASP A 92 -7.72 -6.23 -23.57
N GLY A 93 -8.27 -7.11 -22.72
CA GLY A 93 -8.70 -8.45 -23.12
C GLY A 93 -7.58 -9.50 -23.11
N VAL A 94 -6.34 -9.11 -22.82
CA VAL A 94 -5.20 -10.03 -22.69
C VAL A 94 -5.19 -10.62 -21.30
N LYS A 95 -5.03 -11.94 -21.20
CA LYS A 95 -4.97 -12.64 -19.91
C LYS A 95 -3.66 -12.38 -19.16
N PRO A 96 -3.68 -12.42 -17.82
CA PRO A 96 -2.46 -12.41 -17.01
C PRO A 96 -1.47 -13.49 -17.45
N LYS A 97 -0.17 -13.18 -17.38
CA LYS A 97 0.87 -14.17 -17.66
C LYS A 97 0.92 -15.21 -16.52
N VAL A 98 1.05 -16.48 -16.88
CA VAL A 98 1.14 -17.59 -15.92
C VAL A 98 2.57 -17.68 -15.36
N GLY A 99 2.70 -17.89 -14.05
CA GLY A 99 4.00 -18.09 -13.40
C GLY A 99 4.78 -16.80 -13.11
N THR A 100 4.09 -15.66 -13.03
CA THR A 100 4.67 -14.35 -12.76
C THR A 100 5.00 -14.18 -11.28
N LEU A 101 5.92 -13.25 -11.00
CA LEU A 101 6.27 -12.89 -9.63
C LEU A 101 5.13 -12.09 -9.00
N GLU A 102 4.79 -12.47 -7.78
CA GLU A 102 3.76 -11.83 -6.97
C GLU A 102 4.36 -11.45 -5.62
N PHE A 103 4.02 -10.26 -5.15
CA PHE A 103 4.46 -9.73 -3.87
C PHE A 103 3.26 -9.43 -3.00
N THR A 104 3.40 -9.56 -1.68
CA THR A 104 2.35 -9.19 -0.74
C THR A 104 2.82 -8.09 0.18
N VAL A 105 1.93 -7.15 0.49
CA VAL A 105 2.18 -6.08 1.45
C VAL A 105 1.00 -5.90 2.39
N THR A 106 1.31 -5.63 3.65
CA THR A 106 0.35 -5.34 4.72
C THR A 106 0.91 -4.19 5.57
N SER A 107 0.05 -3.30 6.03
CA SER A 107 0.34 -2.41 7.17
C SER A 107 0.14 -3.21 8.48
N THR A 108 -0.22 -2.58 9.60
CA THR A 108 -0.65 -3.27 10.82
C THR A 108 -1.84 -4.19 10.55
N VAL A 109 -1.71 -5.44 10.99
CA VAL A 109 -2.74 -6.48 10.97
C VAL A 109 -3.00 -6.93 12.39
N GLN A 110 -4.28 -6.96 12.77
CA GLN A 110 -4.73 -7.41 14.08
C GLN A 110 -4.72 -8.94 14.21
N LYS A 111 -4.68 -9.40 15.45
CA LYS A 111 -4.44 -10.81 15.78
C LYS A 111 -5.58 -11.72 15.32
N TRP A 112 -6.83 -11.29 15.48
CA TRP A 112 -8.02 -12.12 15.31
C TRP A 112 -8.52 -12.17 13.88
N GLY A 113 -9.44 -13.12 13.63
CA GLY A 113 -10.02 -13.42 12.32
C GLY A 113 -9.16 -14.26 11.38
N ASP A 114 -9.76 -14.58 10.24
CA ASP A 114 -9.17 -15.39 9.17
C ASP A 114 -9.15 -14.60 7.86
N TRP A 115 -8.19 -14.92 6.99
CA TRP A 115 -8.12 -14.34 5.65
C TRP A 115 -9.21 -14.94 4.74
N GLN A 116 -9.99 -14.09 4.08
CA GLN A 116 -11.26 -14.44 3.43
C GLN A 116 -11.14 -14.85 1.94
N GLY A 117 -9.92 -15.05 1.45
CA GLY A 117 -9.63 -15.36 0.06
C GLY A 117 -9.36 -14.12 -0.79
N LYS A 118 -8.39 -14.28 -1.72
CA LYS A 118 -7.97 -13.25 -2.67
C LYS A 118 -9.10 -12.76 -3.56
N ARG A 119 -9.24 -11.45 -3.68
CA ARG A 119 -10.14 -10.69 -4.55
C ARG A 119 -9.31 -10.02 -5.65
N GLU A 120 -9.40 -10.52 -6.87
CA GLU A 120 -8.52 -10.14 -8.00
C GLU A 120 -9.26 -9.39 -9.10
N CYS A 121 -8.64 -8.33 -9.62
CA CYS A 121 -9.10 -7.67 -10.83
C CYS A 121 -9.00 -8.63 -12.01
N PRO A 122 -10.08 -8.79 -12.82
CA PRO A 122 -10.02 -9.61 -14.02
C PRO A 122 -8.87 -9.19 -14.95
N GLU A 123 -8.66 -7.87 -15.03
CA GLU A 123 -7.58 -7.23 -15.77
C GLU A 123 -7.13 -5.95 -15.04
N GLY A 124 -5.88 -5.56 -15.24
CA GLY A 124 -5.29 -4.33 -14.74
C GLY A 124 -5.04 -4.35 -13.23
N PHE A 125 -5.17 -3.18 -12.63
CA PHE A 125 -4.81 -2.91 -11.23
C PHE A 125 -5.96 -2.31 -10.44
N LEU A 126 -5.83 -2.34 -9.12
CA LEU A 126 -6.69 -1.62 -8.21
C LEU A 126 -6.40 -0.12 -8.33
N THR A 127 -7.44 0.67 -8.56
CA THR A 127 -7.32 2.11 -8.84
C THR A 127 -8.16 2.97 -7.92
N GLY A 128 -9.03 2.38 -7.11
CA GLY A 128 -9.83 3.13 -6.15
C GLY A 128 -10.37 2.24 -5.05
N VAL A 129 -10.91 2.89 -4.02
CA VAL A 129 -11.35 2.25 -2.80
C VAL A 129 -12.53 3.00 -2.19
N MET A 130 -13.43 2.24 -1.60
CA MET A 130 -14.43 2.69 -0.63
C MET A 130 -14.48 1.69 0.52
N MET A 131 -14.85 2.15 1.71
CA MET A 131 -14.92 1.33 2.92
C MET A 131 -16.31 1.35 3.51
N LYS A 132 -16.69 0.23 4.13
CA LYS A 132 -17.92 0.10 4.89
C LYS A 132 -17.60 0.18 6.38
N SER A 133 -18.34 0.99 7.12
CA SER A 133 -18.25 1.02 8.58
C SER A 133 -19.61 1.37 9.18
N GLU A 134 -19.82 0.97 10.42
CA GLU A 134 -20.95 1.47 11.19
C GLU A 134 -20.63 2.84 11.77
N ALA A 135 -21.56 3.78 11.61
CA ALA A 135 -21.45 5.08 12.24
C ALA A 135 -21.88 4.94 13.70
N LYS A 136 -21.19 5.63 14.61
CA LYS A 136 -21.45 5.60 16.05
C LYS A 136 -22.93 5.83 16.40
N GLN A 137 -23.64 4.77 16.82
CA GLN A 137 -25.03 4.82 17.30
C GLN A 137 -25.08 5.03 18.83
N GLY A 138 -24.52 6.13 19.35
CA GLY A 138 -24.70 6.53 20.77
C GLY A 138 -23.48 6.34 21.70
N ILE A 139 -23.72 5.96 22.96
CA ILE A 139 -22.74 5.99 24.07
C ILE A 139 -21.83 4.74 24.09
N LEU A 140 -22.23 3.64 23.45
CA LEU A 140 -21.48 2.39 23.37
C LEU A 140 -20.88 2.20 21.96
N ASP A 141 -19.79 1.44 21.90
CA ASP A 141 -18.77 1.48 20.88
C ASP A 141 -19.09 0.53 19.71
N ASP A 142 -19.73 1.03 18.66
CA ASP A 142 -20.02 0.22 17.46
C ASP A 142 -19.42 0.90 16.22
N THR A 143 -18.12 1.17 16.25
CA THR A 143 -17.44 1.87 15.16
C THR A 143 -16.21 1.07 14.74
N ALA A 144 -16.38 0.12 13.82
CA ALA A 144 -15.31 -0.64 13.19
C ALA A 144 -15.48 -0.66 11.66
N ALA A 145 -14.37 -0.82 10.94
CA ALA A 145 -14.42 -1.08 9.51
C ALA A 145 -14.91 -2.52 9.27
N ASN A 146 -15.90 -2.68 8.40
CA ASN A 146 -16.60 -3.94 8.19
C ASN A 146 -16.24 -4.57 6.83
N ASP A 147 -15.99 -3.75 5.81
CA ASP A 147 -15.68 -4.24 4.45
C ASP A 147 -14.94 -3.19 3.61
N LEU A 148 -14.38 -3.63 2.48
CA LEU A 148 -13.81 -2.79 1.43
C LEU A 148 -14.38 -3.17 0.07
N GLU A 149 -14.52 -2.18 -0.79
CA GLU A 149 -14.77 -2.39 -2.21
C GLU A 149 -13.76 -1.60 -3.03
N MET A 150 -13.13 -2.26 -4.00
CA MET A 150 -12.05 -1.66 -4.79
C MET A 150 -12.32 -1.73 -6.29
N GLN A 151 -11.94 -0.68 -7.00
CA GLN A 151 -12.20 -0.47 -8.41
C GLN A 151 -11.04 -1.00 -9.22
N CYS A 152 -11.36 -1.65 -10.32
CA CYS A 152 -10.36 -2.13 -11.26
C CYS A 152 -10.22 -1.18 -12.44
N ASN A 153 -8.96 -0.85 -12.74
CA ASN A 153 -8.54 -0.28 -14.01
C ASN A 153 -9.35 0.96 -14.44
N TRP A 154 -9.66 1.85 -13.50
CA TRP A 154 -10.46 3.06 -13.70
C TRP A 154 -11.79 2.83 -14.45
N SER A 155 -12.40 1.66 -14.25
CA SER A 155 -13.67 1.26 -14.86
C SER A 155 -14.81 1.25 -13.84
N ASP A 156 -16.04 1.00 -14.27
CA ASP A 156 -17.18 0.79 -13.36
C ASP A 156 -17.15 -0.60 -12.69
N PHE A 157 -16.14 -1.43 -12.99
CA PHE A 157 -15.99 -2.73 -12.35
C PHE A 157 -15.34 -2.59 -10.97
N THR A 158 -16.03 -3.10 -9.95
CA THR A 158 -15.55 -3.17 -8.58
C THR A 158 -15.53 -4.61 -8.05
N ILE A 159 -14.69 -4.85 -7.04
CA ILE A 159 -14.62 -6.11 -6.34
C ILE A 159 -14.89 -5.88 -4.86
N ASN A 160 -15.88 -6.59 -4.34
CA ASN A 160 -16.21 -6.62 -2.93
C ASN A 160 -15.19 -7.48 -2.15
N GLY A 161 -14.79 -7.01 -0.97
CA GLY A 161 -13.81 -7.66 -0.10
C GLY A 161 -14.31 -8.95 0.52
N GLY A 162 -15.62 -9.10 0.69
CA GLY A 162 -16.24 -10.20 1.42
C GLY A 162 -16.17 -10.00 2.93
N GLY A 163 -16.20 -8.74 3.38
CA GLY A 163 -16.38 -8.37 4.77
C GLY A 163 -17.85 -8.49 5.22
N ASN A 164 -18.17 -7.84 6.33
CA ASN A 164 -19.47 -7.94 6.97
C ASN A 164 -20.54 -7.06 6.27
N PRO A 165 -21.82 -7.50 6.20
CA PRO A 165 -22.91 -6.75 5.59
C PRO A 165 -23.37 -5.49 6.33
N TRP A 166 -22.92 -5.18 7.55
CA TRP A 166 -23.38 -4.06 8.35
C TRP A 166 -22.64 -2.74 8.06
N GLY A 167 -23.29 -1.61 8.33
CA GLY A 167 -22.73 -0.27 8.13
C GLY A 167 -23.07 0.42 6.82
N THR A 168 -22.49 1.61 6.67
CA THR A 168 -22.65 2.50 5.52
C THR A 168 -21.34 2.60 4.76
N TRP A 169 -21.43 2.76 3.45
CA TRP A 169 -20.30 2.89 2.55
C TRP A 169 -19.79 4.34 2.43
N SER A 170 -18.49 4.48 2.18
CA SER A 170 -17.85 5.77 1.95
C SER A 170 -18.09 6.30 0.56
N SER A 171 -17.83 7.60 0.40
CA SER A 171 -17.63 8.10 -0.95
C SER A 171 -16.45 7.35 -1.57
N TYR A 172 -16.57 7.12 -2.87
CA TYR A 172 -15.53 6.50 -3.65
C TYR A 172 -14.33 7.45 -3.79
N THR A 173 -13.12 6.94 -3.62
CA THR A 173 -11.90 7.68 -3.94
C THR A 173 -11.04 6.89 -4.92
N THR A 174 -10.53 7.57 -5.94
CA THR A 174 -9.86 6.94 -7.09
C THR A 174 -8.54 7.65 -7.35
N CYS A 175 -7.52 6.87 -7.70
CA CYS A 175 -6.23 7.34 -8.16
C CYS A 175 -6.39 8.23 -9.41
N PRO A 176 -5.48 9.20 -9.63
CA PRO A 176 -5.39 9.88 -10.91
C PRO A 176 -5.32 8.90 -12.08
N GLN A 177 -5.81 9.32 -13.25
CA GLN A 177 -5.67 8.50 -14.47
C GLN A 177 -4.18 8.17 -14.73
N GLY A 178 -3.91 6.90 -15.05
CA GLY A 178 -2.55 6.38 -15.21
C GLY A 178 -1.83 6.06 -13.90
N TRP A 179 -2.45 6.21 -12.73
CA TRP A 179 -1.90 5.82 -11.43
C TRP A 179 -2.65 4.64 -10.76
N ALA A 180 -1.91 3.66 -10.24
CA ALA A 180 -2.48 2.50 -9.58
C ALA A 180 -2.12 2.45 -8.10
N ILE A 181 -2.92 1.75 -7.29
CA ILE A 181 -2.63 1.53 -5.88
C ILE A 181 -1.31 0.75 -5.77
N CYS A 182 -0.37 1.26 -4.99
CA CYS A 182 0.97 0.73 -4.79
C CYS A 182 1.35 0.64 -3.31
N GLY A 183 0.48 1.05 -2.39
CA GLY A 183 0.78 0.99 -0.96
C GLY A 183 -0.45 1.16 -0.09
N ILE A 184 -0.25 0.89 1.20
CA ILE A 184 -1.30 0.87 2.20
C ILE A 184 -0.76 1.35 3.56
N GLU A 185 -1.61 2.05 4.31
CA GLU A 185 -1.45 2.36 5.72
C GLU A 185 -2.80 2.11 6.41
N THR A 186 -2.81 1.30 7.47
CA THR A 186 -4.02 0.94 8.23
C THR A 186 -4.00 1.62 9.58
N LYS A 187 -5.17 2.06 10.03
CA LYS A 187 -5.38 2.58 11.38
C LYS A 187 -6.10 1.54 12.21
N VAL A 188 -5.55 1.19 13.36
CA VAL A 188 -6.10 0.14 14.21
C VAL A 188 -6.22 0.60 15.65
N ALA A 189 -7.13 0.00 16.42
CA ALA A 189 -7.22 0.22 17.86
C ALA A 189 -5.89 -0.07 18.58
N ALA A 190 -5.56 0.75 19.59
CA ALA A 190 -4.32 0.60 20.35
C ALA A 190 -4.35 -0.67 21.22
N ALA A 191 -3.21 -1.35 21.34
CA ALA A 191 -3.08 -2.65 22.01
C ALA A 191 -3.43 -2.68 23.51
N SER A 192 -3.70 -1.53 24.14
CA SER A 192 -4.08 -1.40 25.56
C SER A 192 -5.60 -1.30 25.79
N ALA A 193 -6.43 -1.35 24.74
CA ALA A 193 -7.87 -1.53 24.89
C ALA A 193 -8.14 -3.00 25.22
N MET A 194 -8.77 -3.25 26.36
CA MET A 194 -8.95 -4.60 26.92
C MET A 194 -10.03 -5.41 26.18
N ASP A 195 -10.81 -4.74 25.33
CA ASP A 195 -11.68 -5.30 24.31
C ASP A 195 -11.52 -4.42 23.05
N ASP A 196 -11.62 -5.05 21.88
CA ASP A 196 -11.76 -4.45 20.54
C ASP A 196 -10.49 -3.98 19.83
N THR A 197 -9.71 -4.96 19.38
CA THR A 197 -8.59 -4.77 18.44
C THR A 197 -9.08 -4.71 16.98
N ALA A 198 -9.86 -3.70 16.60
CA ALA A 198 -10.42 -3.58 15.24
C ALA A 198 -9.59 -2.66 14.31
N LEU A 199 -9.72 -2.86 12.98
CA LEU A 199 -9.29 -1.88 11.98
C LEU A 199 -10.35 -0.78 11.87
N ASN A 200 -9.91 0.47 11.95
CA ASN A 200 -10.79 1.64 11.95
C ASN A 200 -10.73 2.41 10.63
N ASN A 201 -9.58 2.40 9.96
CA ASN A 201 -9.37 3.22 8.77
C ASN A 201 -8.25 2.69 7.87
N VAL A 202 -8.22 3.17 6.63
CA VAL A 202 -7.17 2.86 5.66
C VAL A 202 -6.86 4.07 4.78
N ILE A 203 -5.58 4.27 4.48
CA ILE A 203 -5.09 5.09 3.39
C ILE A 203 -4.48 4.15 2.37
N MET A 204 -4.92 4.28 1.11
CA MET A 204 -4.22 3.67 -0.02
C MET A 204 -3.30 4.70 -0.65
N TYR A 205 -2.16 4.27 -1.20
CA TYR A 205 -1.26 5.14 -1.93
C TYR A 205 -1.28 4.80 -3.41
N CYS A 206 -1.42 5.81 -4.25
CA CYS A 206 -1.31 5.69 -5.69
C CYS A 206 0.11 6.02 -6.15
N CYS A 207 0.63 5.26 -7.11
CA CYS A 207 1.88 5.53 -7.81
C CYS A 207 1.63 5.63 -9.32
N ASP A 208 2.46 6.40 -10.03
CA ASP A 208 2.43 6.53 -11.48
C ASP A 208 2.71 5.18 -12.17
N ALA A 209 1.68 4.58 -12.77
CA ALA A 209 1.74 3.33 -13.51
C ALA A 209 1.87 3.55 -15.03
N ALA A 210 1.58 4.76 -15.52
CA ALA A 210 1.68 5.14 -16.93
C ALA A 210 3.13 5.19 -17.42
N ALA A 211 4.08 5.52 -16.53
CA ALA A 211 5.50 5.46 -16.82
C ALA A 211 5.99 4.05 -17.18
N SER A 212 5.32 3.01 -16.69
CA SER A 212 5.71 1.59 -16.86
C SER A 212 4.99 0.85 -17.98
N LEU A 213 3.99 1.46 -18.64
CA LEU A 213 3.33 0.91 -19.84
C LEU A 213 3.98 1.35 -21.15
N ASN A 214 4.86 2.36 -21.10
CA ASN A 214 5.55 2.93 -22.26
C ASN A 214 7.06 2.61 -22.31
N SER A 215 7.55 1.74 -21.41
CA SER A 215 8.97 1.39 -21.25
C SER A 215 9.27 -0.04 -21.67
#